data_AF-A0A961T547-F1
#
_entry.id   AF-A0A961T547-F1
#
_cell.length_a   1.000
_cell.length_b   1.000
_cell.length_c   1.000
_cell.angle_alpha   90.00
_cell.angle_beta   90.00
_cell.angle_gamma   90.00
#
_symmetry.space_group_name_H-M   'P 1'
#
loop_
_entity.id
_entity.type
_entity.pdbx_description
1 polymer ?
#
loop_
_entity_poly.entity_id
_entity_poly.type
_entity_poly.pdbx_seq_one_letter_code
_entity_poly.pdbx_strand_id
1 'polypeptide(L)' 'MSGDDIGRDRLGAAGDDFYAMLMAAHEGLSLEDSTKLNARLVLLLANQVGDPETLKKVLAAARKT' A
#
# COMPACT_ATOMS: atom_id res chain seq x y z
N MET A 1 -3.63 15.17 -9.40
CA MET A 1 -3.23 13.95 -10.16
C MET A 1 -4.51 13.34 -10.72
N SER A 2 -4.61 13.11 -12.03
CA SER A 2 -5.83 12.53 -12.60
C SER A 2 -5.98 11.08 -12.12
N GLY A 3 -7.18 10.70 -11.66
CA GLY A 3 -7.43 9.44 -10.94
C GLY A 3 -7.46 8.15 -11.78
N ASP A 4 -7.06 8.20 -13.04
CA ASP A 4 -7.14 7.08 -14.00
C ASP A 4 -6.01 6.05 -13.87
N ASP A 5 -5.07 6.26 -12.96
CA ASP A 5 -3.76 5.60 -13.01
C ASP A 5 -3.39 4.89 -11.69
N ILE A 6 -4.38 4.62 -10.84
CA ILE A 6 -4.25 4.03 -9.48
C ILE A 6 -3.68 2.59 -9.50
N GLY A 7 -3.84 1.86 -10.61
CA GLY A 7 -3.38 0.47 -10.76
C GLY A 7 -2.19 0.28 -11.70
N ARG A 8 -1.59 1.37 -12.19
CA ARG A 8 -0.42 1.29 -13.05
C ARG A 8 0.83 1.17 -12.19
N ASP A 9 1.79 0.36 -12.64
CA ASP A 9 3.11 0.35 -12.02
C ASP A 9 3.77 1.72 -12.18
N ARG A 10 4.07 2.35 -11.05
CA ARG A 10 4.77 3.63 -10.94
C ARG A 10 6.14 3.51 -10.27
N LEU A 11 6.45 2.35 -9.71
CA LEU A 11 7.70 2.13 -8.98
C LEU A 11 8.76 1.51 -9.87
N GLY A 12 8.38 0.74 -10.90
CA GLY A 12 9.35 0.04 -11.75
C GLY A 12 10.33 -0.77 -10.90
N ALA A 13 11.63 -0.59 -11.12
CA ALA A 13 12.68 -1.25 -10.34
C ALA A 13 12.63 -0.92 -8.83
N ALA A 14 12.15 0.27 -8.43
CA ALA A 14 12.01 0.61 -7.02
C ALA A 14 10.88 -0.19 -6.33
N GLY A 15 10.02 -0.87 -7.10
CA GLY A 15 8.97 -1.74 -6.57
C GLY A 15 9.56 -2.96 -5.86
N ASP A 16 10.62 -3.53 -6.43
CA ASP A 16 11.33 -4.67 -5.86
C ASP A 16 12.03 -4.27 -4.55
N ASP A 17 12.68 -3.11 -4.52
CA ASP A 17 13.32 -2.57 -3.32
C ASP A 17 12.29 -2.33 -2.20
N PHE A 18 11.14 -1.73 -2.54
CA PHE A 18 10.06 -1.54 -1.57
C PHE A 18 9.49 -2.87 -1.05
N TYR A 19 9.31 -3.85 -1.94
CA TYR A 19 8.86 -5.17 -1.53
C TYR A 19 9.85 -5.85 -0.57
N ALA A 20 11.15 -5.77 -0.85
CA ALA A 20 12.19 -6.28 0.04
C ALA A 20 12.16 -5.61 1.42
N MET A 21 12.03 -4.28 1.46
CA MET A 21 11.88 -3.53 2.72
C MET A 21 10.60 -3.92 3.48
N LEU A 22 9.50 -4.15 2.77
CA LEU A 22 8.24 -4.59 3.37
C LEU A 22 8.38 -6.00 3.97
N MET A 23 8.99 -6.94 3.25
CA MET A 23 9.20 -8.30 3.76
C MET A 23 10.13 -8.30 4.98
N ALA A 24 11.20 -7.52 4.96
CA ALA A 24 12.08 -7.35 6.12
C ALA A 24 11.32 -6.81 7.34
N ALA A 25 10.36 -5.90 7.14
CA ALA A 25 9.52 -5.40 8.23
C ALA A 25 8.58 -6.45 8.85
N HIS A 26 8.32 -7.56 8.14
CA HIS A 26 7.52 -8.68 8.63
C HIS A 26 8.35 -9.79 9.30
N GLU A 27 9.67 -9.78 9.19
CA GLU A 27 10.53 -10.83 9.74
C GLU A 27 10.35 -10.97 11.26
N GLY A 28 10.16 -12.22 11.72
CA GLY A 28 9.97 -12.53 13.13
C GLY A 28 8.59 -12.19 13.71
N LEU A 29 7.68 -11.59 12.92
CA LEU A 29 6.32 -11.31 13.38
C LEU A 29 5.42 -12.55 13.30
N SER A 30 4.49 -12.64 14.26
CA SER A 30 3.35 -13.54 14.13
C SER A 30 2.44 -13.13 12.97
N LEU A 31 1.57 -14.04 12.51
CA LEU A 31 0.56 -13.71 11.50
C LEU A 31 -0.35 -12.55 11.94
N GLU A 32 -0.72 -12.52 13.21
CA GLU A 32 -1.56 -11.47 13.78
C GLU A 32 -0.83 -10.12 13.76
N ASP A 33 0.43 -10.08 14.19
CA ASP A 33 1.21 -8.84 14.22
C ASP A 33 1.57 -8.34 12.83
N SER A 34 1.83 -9.26 11.90
CA SER A 34 1.97 -8.98 10.48
C SER A 34 0.70 -8.32 9.90
N THR A 35 -0.48 -8.83 10.27
CA THR A 35 -1.76 -8.22 9.87
C THR A 35 -1.93 -6.82 10.47
N LYS A 36 -1.57 -6.62 11.75
CA LYS A 36 -1.57 -5.30 12.40
C LYS A 36 -0.56 -4.33 11.76
N LEU A 37 0.60 -4.82 11.31
CA LEU A 37 1.58 -4.01 10.57
C LEU A 37 0.96 -3.50 9.27
N ASN A 38 0.37 -4.38 8.47
CA ASN A 38 -0.27 -4.00 7.21
C ASN A 38 -1.40 -2.98 7.41
N ALA A 39 -2.25 -3.17 8.41
CA ALA A 39 -3.31 -2.21 8.72
C ALA A 39 -2.74 -0.81 9.06
N ARG A 40 -1.69 -0.74 9.88
CA ARG A 40 -1.01 0.52 10.21
C ARG A 40 -0.36 1.15 8.99
N LEU A 41 0.33 0.36 8.16
CA LEU A 41 0.98 0.84 6.94
C LEU A 41 -0.04 1.47 5.98
N VAL A 42 -1.19 0.82 5.77
CA VAL A 42 -2.28 1.36 4.93
C VAL A 42 -2.77 2.70 5.47
N LEU A 43 -2.98 2.84 6.78
CA LEU A 43 -3.42 4.10 7.39
C LEU A 43 -2.37 5.22 7.25
N LEU A 44 -1.09 4.90 7.44
CA LEU A 44 0.00 5.86 7.28
C LEU A 44 0.12 6.35 5.82
N LEU A 45 0.06 5.43 4.85
CA LEU A 45 0.05 5.78 3.44
C LEU A 45 -1.20 6.58 3.06
N ALA A 46 -2.37 6.25 3.61
CA ALA A 46 -3.59 7.00 3.38
C ALA A 46 -3.49 8.45 3.88
N ASN A 47 -2.90 8.64 5.07
CA ASN A 47 -2.62 9.96 5.61
C ASN A 47 -1.61 10.73 4.75
N GLN A 48 -0.59 10.07 4.22
CA GLN A 48 0.39 10.69 3.31
C GLN A 48 -0.22 11.12 1.98
N VAL A 49 -1.23 10.39 1.47
CA VAL A 49 -1.98 10.75 0.26
C VAL A 49 -2.88 11.97 0.50
N GLY A 50 -3.58 12.02 1.64
CA GLY A 50 -4.33 13.21 2.09
C GLY A 50 -5.58 13.58 1.28
N ASP A 51 -5.97 12.80 0.27
CA ASP A 51 -7.12 13.06 -0.61
C ASP A 51 -8.17 11.93 -0.54
N PRO A 52 -9.34 12.17 0.10
CA PRO A 52 -10.42 11.19 0.21
C PRO A 52 -10.93 10.62 -1.13
N GLU A 53 -10.95 11.41 -2.20
CA GLU A 53 -11.44 10.93 -3.50
C GLU A 53 -10.42 9.99 -4.16
N THR A 54 -9.13 10.28 -4.01
CA THR A 54 -8.06 9.35 -4.40
C THR A 54 -8.15 8.06 -3.58
N LEU A 55 -8.34 8.14 -2.25
CA LEU A 55 -8.46 6.96 -1.39
C LEU A 55 -9.66 6.07 -1.76
N LYS A 56 -10.82 6.66 -2.09
CA LYS A 56 -11.99 5.91 -2.60
C LYS A 56 -11.64 5.12 -3.86
N LYS A 57 -10.89 5.72 -4.78
CA LYS A 57 -10.44 5.05 -6.02
C LYS A 57 -9.45 3.92 -5.73
N VAL A 58 -8.51 4.12 -4.80
CA VAL A 58 -7.58 3.07 -4.33
C VAL A 58 -8.35 1.88 -3.78
N LEU A 59 -9.32 2.12 -2.89
CA LEU A 59 -10.16 1.04 -2.33
C LEU A 59 -10.97 0.31 -3.40
N ALA A 60 -11.57 1.05 -4.35
CA ALA A 60 -12.31 0.46 -5.44
C ALA A 60 -11.41 -0.38 -6.37
N ALA A 61 -10.17 0.04 -6.61
CA ALA A 61 -9.19 -0.73 -7.38
C ALA A 61 -8.76 -2.01 -6.64
N ALA A 62 -8.44 -1.91 -5.35
CA ALA A 62 -8.03 -3.06 -4.53
C ALA A 62 -9.13 -4.14 -4.36
N ARG A 63 -10.42 -3.79 -4.53
CA ARG A 63 -11.53 -4.77 -4.52
C ARG A 63 -11.75 -5.49 -5.85
N LYS A 64 -11.14 -5.03 -6.95
CA LYS A 64 -11.33 -5.60 -8.30
C LYS A 64 -10.38 -6.74 -8.61
N THR A 65 -9.38 -6.96 -7.75
CA THR A 65 -8.45 -8.09 -7.79
C THR A 65 -8.97 -9.28 -7.01
#